data_AF-A0A433TFU9-F1
#
_entry.id   AF-A0A433TFU9-F1
#
_cell.length_a   1.000
_cell.length_b   1.000
_cell.length_c   1.000
_cell.angle_alpha   90.00
_cell.angle_beta   90.00
_cell.angle_gamma   90.00
#
_symmetry.space_group_name_H-M   'P 1'
#
loop_
_entity.id
_entity.type
_entity.pdbx_description
1 polymer ?
#
loop_
_entity_poly.entity_id
_entity_poly.type
_entity_poly.pdbx_seq_one_letter_code
_entity_poly.pdbx_strand_id
1 'polypeptide(L)'
;MFAITPRFSHDAGLFNLLDELADPYSFYQQRNLQPVRFGDGTIGHIGGRIGDSQVENTDKEFRIRLDLSSYKPEEVKITTDSHKVTVHAKHEERQDNHGYVSREMTRTYKLPNNVDVNSASSAMNANGTLSIKIAKTAQEVPKEVKIPVEFKKS
;
A
#
# COMPACT_ATOMS: atom_id res chain seq x y z
N MET A 1 11.19 9.31 61.45
CA MET A 1 11.92 10.42 60.79
C MET A 1 13.02 9.75 59.99
N PHE A 2 12.97 9.66 58.67
CA PHE A 2 13.01 10.77 57.71
C PHE A 2 12.18 10.46 56.46
N ALA A 3 11.40 11.45 56.02
CA ALA A 3 10.81 11.50 54.69
C ALA A 3 11.83 12.08 53.72
N ILE A 4 12.01 11.46 52.56
CA ILE A 4 12.69 12.06 51.42
C ILE A 4 11.71 11.99 50.26
N THR A 5 11.10 13.12 49.93
CA THR A 5 10.30 13.31 48.72
C THR A 5 11.24 13.54 47.53
N PRO A 6 11.17 12.76 46.45
CA PRO A 6 11.80 13.16 45.20
C PRO A 6 10.93 14.18 44.45
N ARG A 7 11.61 15.23 43.99
CA ARG A 7 11.09 16.35 43.18
C ARG A 7 10.59 15.86 41.82
N PHE A 8 9.43 16.36 41.41
CA PHE A 8 8.93 16.24 40.04
C PHE A 8 9.86 16.98 39.07
N SER A 9 10.56 16.23 38.21
CA SER A 9 10.97 16.74 36.89
C SER A 9 9.85 16.45 35.91
N HIS A 10 9.48 17.48 35.15
CA HIS A 10 8.54 17.37 34.04
C HIS A 10 9.13 16.41 33.02
N ASP A 11 8.45 15.30 32.76
CA ASP A 11 8.55 14.65 31.46
C ASP A 11 7.22 13.99 31.11
N ALA A 12 6.73 14.38 29.94
CA ALA A 12 5.45 13.99 29.39
C ALA A 12 5.42 12.49 29.12
N GLY A 13 4.90 11.70 30.07
CA GLY A 13 4.86 10.23 29.93
C GLY A 13 3.56 9.58 30.38
N LEU A 14 2.56 10.32 30.86
CA LEU A 14 1.38 9.74 31.52
C LEU A 14 0.04 9.97 30.82
N PHE A 15 0.03 10.59 29.64
CA PHE A 15 -1.18 10.72 28.82
C PHE A 15 -1.26 9.79 27.60
N ASN A 16 -0.24 8.97 27.33
CA ASN A 16 -0.21 8.12 26.13
C ASN A 16 -0.81 6.71 26.30
N LEU A 17 -1.28 6.32 27.49
CA LEU A 17 -1.85 4.97 27.66
C LEU A 17 -3.32 4.87 27.20
N LEU A 18 -4.02 6.00 27.07
CA LEU A 18 -5.43 6.03 26.64
C LEU A 18 -5.60 6.38 25.15
N ASP A 19 -4.58 6.97 24.52
CA ASP A 19 -4.51 7.13 23.05
C ASP A 19 -4.04 5.83 22.36
N GLU A 20 -3.34 4.93 23.08
CA GLU A 20 -2.91 3.62 22.58
C GLU A 20 -4.07 2.60 22.46
N LEU A 21 -5.21 2.87 23.12
CA LEU A 21 -6.45 2.09 22.98
C LEU A 21 -7.41 2.66 21.92
N ALA A 22 -7.08 3.81 21.33
CA ALA A 22 -7.96 4.48 20.37
C ALA A 22 -7.89 3.86 18.96
N ASP A 23 -6.82 3.13 18.62
CA ASP A 23 -6.76 2.45 17.33
C ASP A 23 -5.80 1.23 17.30
N PRO A 24 -6.22 0.07 17.85
CA PRO A 24 -5.46 -1.18 17.71
C PRO A 24 -5.27 -1.62 16.25
N TYR A 25 -5.91 -0.97 15.27
CA TYR A 25 -5.70 -1.20 13.84
C TYR A 25 -4.46 -0.50 13.28
N SER A 26 -3.92 0.53 13.94
CA SER A 26 -2.72 1.24 13.47
C SER A 26 -1.44 0.39 13.53
N PHE A 27 -1.34 -0.53 14.50
CA PHE A 27 -0.19 -1.45 14.63
C PHE A 27 -0.16 -2.51 13.51
N TYR A 28 -1.33 -2.94 13.00
CA TYR A 28 -1.42 -3.86 11.87
C TYR A 28 -1.11 -3.19 10.52
N GLN A 29 -1.35 -1.88 10.39
CA GLN A 29 -1.02 -1.15 9.17
C GLN A 29 0.49 -0.92 8.98
N GLN A 30 1.26 -0.83 10.07
CA GLN A 30 2.69 -0.48 9.98
C GLN A 30 3.63 -1.62 9.58
N ARG A 31 3.22 -2.89 9.64
CA ARG A 31 4.12 -4.02 9.33
C ARG A 31 4.30 -4.37 7.85
N ASN A 32 3.66 -3.68 6.90
CA ASN A 32 3.71 -4.04 5.47
C ASN A 32 4.03 -2.86 4.52
N LEU A 33 4.94 -1.96 4.88
CA LEU A 33 5.25 -0.78 4.06
C LEU A 33 6.57 -0.81 3.27
N GLN A 34 7.22 -1.97 3.11
CA GLN A 34 8.35 -2.05 2.18
C GLN A 34 8.19 -3.18 1.15
N PRO A 35 8.17 -2.88 -0.16
CA PRO A 35 8.41 -3.90 -1.17
C PRO A 35 9.79 -4.49 -0.92
N VAL A 36 9.89 -5.81 -0.77
CA VAL A 36 11.19 -6.50 -0.66
C VAL A 36 11.90 -6.32 -1.99
N ARG A 37 12.95 -5.50 -1.98
CA ARG A 37 13.84 -5.30 -3.13
C ARG A 37 14.94 -6.33 -3.06
N PHE A 38 14.96 -7.25 -4.02
CA PHE A 38 16.15 -8.08 -4.23
C PHE A 38 17.20 -7.24 -4.96
N GLY A 39 18.48 -7.55 -4.75
CA GLY A 39 19.62 -6.77 -5.24
C GLY A 39 19.74 -6.64 -6.77
N ASP A 40 18.84 -7.28 -7.52
CA ASP A 40 18.69 -7.21 -8.97
C ASP A 40 17.59 -6.23 -9.44
N GLY A 41 16.91 -5.55 -8.50
CA GLY A 41 15.84 -4.60 -8.80
C GLY A 41 14.44 -5.22 -8.92
N THR A 42 14.28 -6.53 -8.67
CA THR A 42 12.97 -7.19 -8.65
C THR A 42 12.26 -7.02 -7.30
N ILE A 43 10.93 -6.90 -7.33
CA ILE A 43 10.06 -6.77 -6.15
C ILE A 43 9.28 -8.08 -5.94
N GLY A 44 9.59 -8.82 -4.87
CA GLY A 44 8.79 -9.86 -4.19
C GLY A 44 8.17 -11.01 -5.01
N HIS A 45 8.50 -12.27 -4.74
CA HIS A 45 7.89 -13.46 -5.36
C HIS A 45 6.43 -13.69 -4.92
N ILE A 46 5.52 -14.07 -5.83
CA ILE A 46 4.25 -14.73 -5.48
C ILE A 46 4.64 -16.11 -4.92
N GLY A 47 4.66 -16.25 -3.60
CA GLY A 47 5.35 -17.34 -2.91
C GLY A 47 4.58 -17.88 -1.71
N GLY A 48 3.30 -18.20 -1.90
CA GLY A 48 2.56 -19.12 -1.03
C GLY A 48 1.90 -18.53 0.21
N ARG A 49 1.89 -17.21 0.41
CA ARG A 49 1.17 -16.57 1.52
C ARG A 49 0.05 -15.67 0.99
N ILE A 50 -1.15 -15.85 1.54
CA ILE A 50 -2.31 -15.00 1.28
C ILE A 50 -1.94 -13.55 1.56
N GLY A 51 -2.26 -12.66 0.63
CA GLY A 51 -1.94 -11.25 0.70
C GLY A 51 -0.61 -10.87 0.06
N ASP A 52 0.23 -11.80 -0.41
CA ASP A 52 1.45 -11.43 -1.15
C ASP A 52 1.13 -10.64 -2.42
N SER A 53 1.95 -9.63 -2.72
CA SER A 53 1.76 -8.82 -3.92
C SER A 53 3.02 -8.50 -4.69
N GLN A 54 2.81 -8.33 -5.99
CA GLN A 54 3.81 -7.92 -6.97
C GLN A 54 3.38 -6.63 -7.64
N VAL A 55 4.33 -5.73 -7.83
CA VAL A 55 4.11 -4.45 -8.52
C VAL A 55 5.10 -4.34 -9.66
N GLU A 56 4.58 -4.19 -10.87
CA GLU A 56 5.35 -3.93 -12.08
C GLU A 56 5.08 -2.50 -12.53
N ASN A 57 6.14 -1.71 -12.68
CA ASN A 57 6.06 -0.33 -13.13
C ASN A 57 6.89 -0.19 -14.42
N THR A 58 6.25 -0.38 -15.56
CA THR A 58 6.89 -0.26 -16.89
C THR A 58 6.67 1.13 -17.47
N ASP A 59 7.24 1.45 -18.63
CA ASP A 59 6.98 2.75 -19.29
C ASP A 59 5.55 2.85 -19.84
N LYS A 60 4.86 1.72 -20.05
CA LYS A 60 3.54 1.66 -20.68
C LYS A 60 2.41 1.52 -19.66
N GLU A 61 2.64 0.78 -18.59
CA GLU A 61 1.61 0.43 -17.62
C GLU A 61 2.19 0.26 -16.21
N PHE A 62 1.32 0.52 -15.23
CA PHE A 62 1.48 0.15 -13.84
C PHE A 62 0.56 -1.03 -13.54
N ARG A 63 1.12 -2.13 -13.01
CA ARG A 63 0.41 -3.37 -12.77
C ARG A 63 0.64 -3.88 -11.36
N ILE A 64 -0.44 -4.28 -10.69
CA ILE A 64 -0.42 -4.95 -9.39
C ILE A 64 -0.93 -6.37 -9.59
N ARG A 65 -0.28 -7.35 -8.96
CA ARG A 65 -0.83 -8.70 -8.72
C ARG A 65 -0.90 -8.93 -7.22
N LEU A 66 -2.01 -9.44 -6.71
CA LEU A 66 -2.24 -9.66 -5.27
C LEU A 66 -2.93 -11.02 -5.06
N ASP A 67 -2.37 -11.85 -4.20
CA ASP A 67 -2.99 -13.12 -3.78
C ASP A 67 -4.15 -12.85 -2.81
N LEU A 68 -5.37 -13.15 -3.27
CA LEU A 68 -6.62 -13.09 -2.52
C LEU A 68 -7.31 -14.47 -2.49
N SER A 69 -6.56 -15.56 -2.55
CA SER A 69 -7.09 -16.95 -2.60
C SER A 69 -8.05 -17.34 -1.47
N SER A 70 -8.05 -16.61 -0.36
CA SER A 70 -9.00 -16.79 0.75
C SER A 70 -10.26 -15.93 0.67
N TYR A 71 -10.42 -15.16 -0.41
CA TYR A 71 -11.55 -14.25 -0.62
C TYR A 71 -12.25 -14.55 -1.93
N LYS A 72 -13.57 -14.40 -1.94
CA LYS A 72 -14.35 -14.46 -3.17
C LYS A 72 -14.32 -13.12 -3.91
N PRO A 73 -14.52 -13.07 -5.22
CA PRO A 73 -14.56 -11.81 -5.98
C PRO A 73 -15.54 -10.78 -5.39
N GLU A 74 -16.72 -11.23 -4.93
CA GLU A 74 -17.74 -10.38 -4.31
C GLU A 74 -17.36 -9.81 -2.94
N GLU A 75 -16.33 -10.35 -2.29
CA GLU A 75 -15.79 -9.91 -1.00
C GLU A 75 -14.71 -8.83 -1.17
N VAL A 76 -14.36 -8.48 -2.42
CA VAL A 76 -13.26 -7.57 -2.75
C VAL A 76 -13.79 -6.27 -3.34
N LYS A 77 -13.34 -5.16 -2.77
CA LYS A 77 -13.60 -3.80 -3.24
C LYS A 77 -12.30 -3.10 -3.60
N ILE A 78 -12.26 -2.54 -4.80
CA ILE A 78 -11.11 -1.77 -5.30
C ILE A 78 -11.54 -0.33 -5.47
N THR A 79 -10.76 0.60 -4.91
CA THR A 79 -10.93 2.03 -5.13
C THR A 79 -9.62 2.62 -5.66
N THR A 80 -9.72 3.61 -6.52
CA THR A 80 -8.56 4.29 -7.10
C THR A 80 -8.82 5.78 -7.19
N ASP A 81 -7.77 6.56 -6.97
CA ASP A 81 -7.71 8.00 -7.21
C ASP A 81 -6.40 8.33 -7.96
N SER A 82 -6.07 9.62 -8.12
CA SER A 82 -4.84 10.08 -8.81
C SER A 82 -3.53 9.71 -8.11
N HIS A 83 -3.57 9.23 -6.87
CA HIS A 83 -2.39 9.01 -6.04
C HIS A 83 -2.24 7.57 -5.58
N LYS A 84 -3.32 6.81 -5.47
CA LYS A 84 -3.28 5.45 -4.94
C LYS A 84 -4.39 4.54 -5.47
N VAL A 85 -4.10 3.24 -5.39
CA VAL A 85 -5.08 2.16 -5.47
C VAL A 85 -5.20 1.51 -4.11
N THR A 86 -6.42 1.36 -3.62
CA THR A 86 -6.72 0.64 -2.38
C THR A 86 -7.55 -0.59 -2.70
N VAL A 87 -7.12 -1.74 -2.19
CA VAL A 87 -7.85 -3.01 -2.24
C VAL A 87 -8.30 -3.34 -0.83
N HIS A 88 -9.60 -3.47 -0.64
CA HIS A 88 -10.24 -3.93 0.59
C HIS A 88 -10.87 -5.29 0.33
N ALA A 89 -10.59 -6.29 1.16
CA ALA A 89 -11.12 -7.64 1.04
C ALA A 89 -11.63 -8.09 2.41
N LYS A 90 -12.91 -8.43 2.50
CA LYS A 90 -13.55 -8.80 3.77
C LYS A 90 -14.39 -10.05 3.62
N HIS A 91 -13.96 -11.09 4.32
CA HIS A 91 -14.71 -12.31 4.54
C HIS A 91 -15.38 -12.22 5.91
N GLU A 92 -16.69 -12.06 5.93
CA GLU A 92 -17.47 -12.08 7.17
C GLU A 92 -17.43 -13.46 7.82
N GLU A 93 -17.75 -13.52 9.11
CA GLU A 93 -17.78 -14.76 9.87
C GLU A 93 -18.68 -15.80 9.19
N ARG A 94 -18.06 -16.84 8.63
CA ARG A 94 -18.77 -17.99 8.08
C ARG A 94 -18.28 -19.25 8.73
N GLN A 95 -19.22 -20.18 8.89
CA GLN A 95 -18.91 -21.52 9.33
C GLN A 95 -18.16 -22.25 8.21
N ASP A 96 -16.94 -22.71 8.50
CA ASP A 96 -16.19 -23.63 7.67
C ASP A 96 -16.19 -25.04 8.30
N ASN A 97 -15.47 -25.98 7.70
CA ASN A 97 -15.42 -27.36 8.18
C ASN A 97 -14.88 -27.50 9.62
N HIS A 98 -14.14 -26.51 10.13
CA HIS A 98 -13.40 -26.57 11.41
C HIS A 98 -13.85 -25.50 12.42
N GLY A 99 -14.84 -24.66 12.12
CA GLY A 99 -15.34 -23.64 13.04
C GLY A 99 -15.90 -22.42 12.32
N TYR A 100 -15.76 -21.25 12.92
CA TYR A 100 -16.10 -19.96 12.29
C TYR A 100 -14.82 -19.23 11.91
N VAL A 101 -14.79 -18.65 10.71
CA VAL A 101 -13.66 -17.83 10.29
C VAL A 101 -14.13 -16.50 9.72
N SER A 102 -13.47 -15.43 10.16
CA SER A 102 -13.58 -14.07 9.63
C SER A 102 -12.17 -13.59 9.26
N ARG A 103 -12.04 -12.90 8.14
CA ARG A 103 -10.77 -12.34 7.65
C ARG A 103 -11.00 -10.99 6.99
N GLU A 104 -10.13 -10.03 7.24
CA GLU A 104 -10.19 -8.71 6.59
C GLU A 104 -8.77 -8.24 6.23
N MET A 105 -8.61 -7.70 5.04
CA MET A 105 -7.34 -7.14 4.56
C MET A 105 -7.58 -5.83 3.82
N THR A 106 -6.70 -4.86 4.06
CA THR A 106 -6.58 -3.65 3.25
C THR A 106 -5.15 -3.51 2.74
N ARG A 107 -4.98 -3.26 1.45
CA ARG A 107 -3.68 -2.92 0.86
C ARG A 107 -3.79 -1.67 0.00
N THR A 108 -2.84 -0.76 0.18
CA THR A 108 -2.79 0.51 -0.54
C THR A 108 -1.47 0.62 -1.30
N TYR A 109 -1.55 0.94 -2.59
CA TYR A 109 -0.42 1.09 -3.49
C TYR A 109 -0.37 2.52 -3.99
N LYS A 110 0.79 3.18 -3.84
CA LYS A 110 0.99 4.51 -4.43
C LYS A 110 1.14 4.39 -5.95
N LEU A 111 0.46 5.27 -6.66
CA LEU A 111 0.54 5.37 -8.11
C LEU A 111 1.69 6.30 -8.53
N PRO A 112 2.36 6.01 -9.65
CA PRO A 112 3.21 6.98 -10.32
C PRO A 112 2.41 8.22 -10.75
N ASN A 113 3.07 9.37 -10.85
CA ASN A 113 2.42 10.62 -11.25
C ASN A 113 1.93 10.62 -12.71
N ASN A 114 2.39 9.67 -13.53
CA ASN A 114 2.12 9.59 -14.96
C ASN A 114 1.19 8.43 -15.30
N VAL A 115 0.13 8.22 -14.53
CA VAL A 115 -0.90 7.22 -14.83
C VAL A 115 -2.19 7.89 -15.30
N ASP A 116 -2.88 7.24 -16.23
CA ASP A 116 -4.26 7.57 -16.55
C ASP A 116 -5.20 6.71 -15.70
N VAL A 117 -5.73 7.28 -14.62
CA VAL A 117 -6.61 6.56 -13.68
C VAL A 117 -7.86 6.00 -14.37
N ASN A 118 -8.35 6.65 -15.42
CA ASN A 118 -9.55 6.19 -16.14
C ASN A 118 -9.31 4.91 -16.95
N SER A 119 -8.04 4.60 -17.23
CA SER A 119 -7.64 3.35 -17.88
C SER A 119 -7.56 2.16 -16.92
N ALA A 120 -7.86 2.37 -15.63
CA ALA A 120 -7.79 1.33 -14.62
C ALA A 120 -8.72 0.16 -14.95
N SER A 121 -8.18 -1.04 -14.91
CA SER A 121 -8.92 -2.30 -15.09
C SER A 121 -8.46 -3.32 -14.06
N SER A 122 -9.35 -4.25 -13.71
CA SER A 122 -9.02 -5.32 -12.77
C SER A 122 -9.65 -6.64 -13.20
N ALA A 123 -8.99 -7.75 -12.86
CA ALA A 123 -9.47 -9.10 -13.11
C ALA A 123 -8.93 -10.05 -12.03
N MET A 124 -9.75 -10.98 -11.56
CA MET A 124 -9.34 -12.05 -10.66
C MET A 124 -9.34 -13.39 -11.42
N ASN A 125 -8.29 -14.19 -11.26
CA ASN A 125 -8.22 -15.52 -11.87
C ASN A 125 -8.83 -16.60 -10.97
N ALA A 126 -8.96 -17.83 -11.49
CA ALA A 126 -9.52 -18.97 -10.75
C ALA A 126 -8.73 -19.36 -9.49
N ASN A 127 -7.44 -18.97 -9.40
CA ASN A 127 -6.60 -19.23 -8.24
C ASN A 127 -6.71 -18.12 -7.18
N GLY A 128 -7.62 -17.14 -7.36
CA GLY A 128 -7.82 -16.03 -6.44
C GLY A 128 -6.74 -14.95 -6.50
N THR A 129 -5.91 -14.92 -7.55
CA THR A 129 -4.98 -13.80 -7.77
C THR A 129 -5.70 -12.66 -8.47
N LEU A 130 -5.76 -11.50 -7.82
CA LEU A 130 -6.24 -10.24 -8.39
C LEU A 130 -5.13 -9.57 -9.20
N SER A 131 -5.42 -9.15 -10.41
CA SER A 131 -4.57 -8.27 -11.22
C SER A 131 -5.26 -6.93 -11.46
N ILE A 132 -4.54 -5.84 -11.20
CA ILE A 132 -4.97 -4.46 -11.50
C ILE A 132 -3.96 -3.88 -12.50
N LYS A 133 -4.45 -3.22 -13.56
CA LYS A 133 -3.63 -2.59 -14.59
C LYS A 133 -4.10 -1.17 -14.83
N ILE A 134 -3.16 -0.25 -14.96
CA ILE A 134 -3.40 1.16 -15.25
C ILE A 134 -2.37 1.60 -16.29
N ALA A 135 -2.82 2.16 -17.40
CA ALA A 135 -1.95 2.68 -18.44
C ALA A 135 -1.22 3.94 -17.94
N LYS A 136 0.01 4.13 -18.43
CA LYS A 136 0.73 5.37 -18.23
C LYS A 136 0.37 6.40 -19.30
N THR A 137 0.28 7.65 -18.89
CA THR A 137 0.21 8.76 -19.84
C THR A 137 1.52 8.84 -20.61
N ALA A 138 1.43 9.01 -21.92
CA ALA A 138 2.62 9.18 -22.76
C ALA A 138 3.40 10.39 -22.25
N GLN A 139 4.65 10.18 -21.84
CA GLN A 139 5.56 11.30 -21.57
C GLN A 139 5.90 11.93 -22.92
N GLU A 140 5.52 13.19 -23.11
CA GLU A 140 6.11 13.99 -24.19
C GLU A 140 7.62 14.02 -23.96
N VAL A 141 8.38 13.44 -24.89
CA VAL A 141 9.85 13.55 -24.89
C VAL A 141 10.16 15.04 -24.82
N PRO A 142 10.91 15.54 -23.80
CA PRO A 142 11.22 16.95 -23.71
C PRO A 142 11.91 17.37 -25.01
N LYS A 143 11.23 18.19 -25.82
CA LYS A 143 11.87 18.83 -26.97
C LYS A 143 13.06 19.61 -26.44
N GLU A 144 14.23 19.40 -27.03
CA GLU A 144 15.47 20.09 -26.66
C GLU A 144 15.21 21.60 -26.49
N VAL A 145 15.31 22.09 -25.25
CA VAL A 145 15.16 23.51 -24.95
C VAL A 145 16.56 24.12 -24.99
N LYS A 146 16.85 24.92 -26.02
CA LYS A 146 18.09 25.70 -26.08
C LYS A 146 18.01 26.81 -25.04
N ILE A 147 18.87 26.76 -24.02
CA ILE A 147 19.00 27.82 -23.01
C ILE A 147 20.07 28.81 -23.50
N PRO A 148 19.71 30.07 -23.79
CA PRO A 148 20.69 31.09 -24.16
C PRO A 148 21.52 31.53 -22.95
N VAL A 149 22.83 31.72 -23.15
CA VAL A 149 23.71 32.30 -22.13
C VAL A 149 23.77 33.81 -22.33
N GLU A 150 23.24 34.57 -21.36
CA GLU A 150 23.39 36.03 -21.31
C GLU A 150 24.67 36.43 -20.57
N PHE A 151 25.55 37.17 -21.25
CA PHE A 151 26.73 37.78 -20.64
C PHE A 151 26.37 39.14 -20.04
N LYS A 152 26.40 39.27 -18.71
CA LYS A 152 26.32 40.58 -18.04
C LYS A 152 27.71 41.19 -17.92
N LYS A 153 27.93 42.32 -18.58
CA LYS A 153 29.14 43.12 -18.45
C LYS A 153 29.03 43.96 -17.18
N SER A 154 30.01 43.83 -16.28
CA SER A 154 30.16 44.67 -15.07
C SER A 154 30.52 46.11 -15.41
#